data_AF-A0A8J2SAT2-F1
#
_entry.id   AF-A0A8J2SAT2-F1
#
_cell.length_a   1.000
_cell.length_b   1.000
_cell.length_c   1.000
_cell.angle_alpha   90.00
_cell.angle_beta   90.00
_cell.angle_gamma   90.00
#
_symmetry.space_group_name_H-M   'P 1'
#
loop_
_entity.id
_entity.type
_entity.pdbx_description
1 polymer ?
#
loop_
_entity_poly.entity_id
_entity_poly.type
_entity_poly.pdbx_seq_one_letter_code
_entity_poly.pdbx_strand_id
1 'polypeptide(L)'
;MRLLSALVPLATSRYRPFQIFDGDAIRSVKQLREVFDERFSKPRESHPDRFSWDPWHVTRRAEDAPTARVAAAPEVIEEETDSIEEAVAAAGRAERGAASDEGSIQGEGSGLQYSMLRTPAAAYFPEELFEEFCEELAAFGQKHLGCDAFTPPWLACYTDGHEMAWHSDASHGPFAFVVNLTPNGCHARAESEKPGWFEGGETVLLRPEILDYWRGFDGSRGLEADSIIERVDPAPFGRVVCFDGRVPHSVSRVRGTRDPRRGRLVLTGWFSAPRPSAVGGLAEDGAPSEEAAEILDAALAVAYDAMDELELARVAGFLGVRVAVTAAGVVKSVDALCDTLRVDSGEQRPLDDDEVPDDVSTRELIAAALGEAEFPPASEASTFTLPLAFD
;
A
#
# COMPACT_ATOMS: atom_id res chain seq x y z
N MET A 1 -13.99 -1.74 14.19
CA MET A 1 -14.76 -2.85 13.58
C MET A 1 -13.77 -3.79 12.92
N ARG A 2 -13.61 -5.04 13.39
CA ARG A 2 -12.66 -6.01 12.80
C ARG A 2 -13.21 -6.49 11.46
N LEU A 3 -12.75 -5.92 10.35
CA LEU A 3 -12.98 -6.50 9.03
C LEU A 3 -11.97 -7.64 8.87
N LEU A 4 -12.38 -8.85 9.25
CA LEU A 4 -11.87 -10.02 8.54
C LEU A 4 -12.31 -9.82 7.09
N SER A 5 -11.37 -9.54 6.21
CA SER A 5 -11.58 -9.26 4.79
C SER A 5 -12.28 -10.45 4.12
N ALA A 6 -13.60 -10.48 4.20
CA ALA A 6 -14.43 -11.23 3.28
C ALA A 6 -14.37 -10.47 1.95
N LEU A 7 -14.10 -11.21 0.88
CA LEU A 7 -14.24 -10.71 -0.47
C LEU A 7 -15.62 -10.06 -0.63
N VAL A 8 -15.65 -8.90 -1.29
CA VAL A 8 -16.90 -8.19 -1.58
C VAL A 8 -17.19 -8.32 -3.07
N PRO A 9 -18.42 -8.70 -3.46
CA PRO A 9 -18.78 -8.76 -4.87
C PRO A 9 -18.48 -7.42 -5.56
N LEU A 10 -17.77 -7.47 -6.70
CA LEU A 10 -17.21 -6.28 -7.34
C LEU A 10 -18.28 -5.20 -7.63
N ALA A 11 -19.46 -5.60 -8.13
CA ALA A 11 -20.58 -4.71 -8.41
C ALA A 11 -21.05 -3.88 -7.18
N THR A 12 -20.84 -4.43 -5.98
CA THR A 12 -21.22 -3.75 -4.72
C THR A 12 -20.02 -3.12 -4.00
N SER A 13 -18.83 -3.21 -4.58
CA SER A 13 -17.63 -2.61 -4.02
C SER A 13 -17.75 -1.09 -4.00
N ARG A 14 -17.04 -0.48 -3.05
CA ARG A 14 -17.00 0.97 -2.84
C ARG A 14 -15.57 1.35 -2.54
N TYR A 15 -15.22 2.60 -2.83
CA TYR A 15 -13.94 3.20 -2.50
C TYR A 15 -13.54 2.91 -1.04
N ARG A 16 -12.33 2.40 -0.85
CA ARG A 16 -11.71 2.16 0.45
C ARG A 16 -10.34 2.83 0.51
N PRO A 17 -10.17 3.90 1.30
CA PRO A 17 -8.89 4.60 1.39
C PRO A 17 -7.80 3.75 2.04
N PHE A 18 -8.17 2.76 2.86
CA PHE A 18 -7.22 1.86 3.51
C PHE A 18 -7.84 0.51 3.85
N GLN A 19 -6.97 -0.47 4.07
CA GLN A 19 -7.29 -1.80 4.56
C GLN A 19 -6.33 -2.16 5.71
N ILE A 20 -6.87 -2.85 6.71
CA ILE A 20 -6.13 -3.28 7.89
C ILE A 20 -6.17 -4.80 7.96
N PHE A 21 -4.99 -5.40 8.10
CA PHE A 21 -4.80 -6.84 8.22
C PHE A 21 -4.14 -7.13 9.56
N ASP A 22 -4.89 -7.76 10.46
CA ASP A 22 -4.42 -8.18 11.77
C ASP A 22 -4.07 -9.67 11.78
N GLY A 23 -3.16 -10.06 12.69
CA GLY A 23 -2.74 -11.45 12.88
C GLY A 23 -1.36 -11.74 12.29
N ASP A 24 -1.07 -13.02 12.07
CA ASP A 24 0.21 -13.47 11.48
C ASP A 24 0.19 -13.33 9.95
N ALA A 25 -0.14 -12.14 9.45
CA ALA A 25 -0.20 -11.85 8.02
C ALA A 25 1.18 -12.01 7.34
N ILE A 26 2.23 -11.65 8.07
CA ILE A 26 3.64 -11.82 7.70
C ILE A 26 4.32 -12.45 8.93
N ARG A 27 4.89 -13.66 8.79
CA ARG A 27 5.32 -14.47 9.94
C ARG A 27 6.69 -14.02 10.44
N SER A 28 7.57 -13.66 9.52
CA SER A 28 8.93 -13.17 9.76
C SER A 28 8.99 -11.90 10.64
N VAL A 29 7.88 -11.16 10.79
CA VAL A 29 7.78 -9.95 11.63
C VAL A 29 8.23 -10.20 13.07
N LYS A 30 7.98 -11.40 13.61
CA LYS A 30 8.43 -11.76 14.97
C LYS A 30 9.95 -11.81 15.08
N GLN A 31 10.61 -12.53 14.17
CA GLN A 31 12.06 -12.66 14.13
C GLN A 31 12.73 -11.31 13.84
N LEU A 32 12.17 -10.50 12.94
CA LEU A 32 12.65 -9.13 12.69
C LEU A 32 12.62 -8.29 13.97
N ARG A 33 11.54 -8.40 14.76
CA ARG A 33 11.46 -7.71 16.03
C ARG A 33 12.49 -8.23 17.05
N GLU A 34 12.72 -9.54 17.12
CA GLU A 34 13.73 -10.14 17.99
C GLU A 34 15.14 -9.62 17.66
N VAL A 35 15.49 -9.54 16.37
CA VAL A 35 16.77 -8.92 15.91
C VAL A 35 16.87 -7.47 16.37
N PHE A 36 15.78 -6.69 16.24
CA PHE A 36 15.78 -5.30 16.71
C PHE A 36 16.03 -5.23 18.22
N ASP A 37 15.34 -6.03 19.02
CA ASP A 37 15.51 -6.03 20.48
C ASP A 37 16.90 -6.50 20.92
N GLU A 38 17.47 -7.49 20.24
CA GLU A 38 18.82 -7.98 20.49
C GLU A 38 19.87 -6.90 20.24
N ARG A 39 19.79 -6.19 19.10
CA ARG A 39 20.70 -5.08 18.76
C ARG A 39 20.63 -3.92 19.75
N PHE A 40 19.47 -3.71 20.39
CA PHE A 40 19.28 -2.72 21.46
C PHE A 40 19.44 -3.28 22.89
N SER A 41 19.75 -4.57 23.06
CA SER A 41 19.81 -5.22 24.39
C SER A 41 20.97 -4.69 25.25
N LYS A 42 22.04 -4.21 24.61
CA LYS A 42 23.25 -3.71 25.27
C LYS A 42 23.62 -2.31 24.76
N PRO A 43 22.86 -1.26 25.10
CA PRO A 43 22.98 0.07 24.49
C PRO A 43 24.31 0.79 24.76
N ARG A 44 25.15 0.26 25.66
CA ARG A 44 26.47 0.79 26.03
C ARG A 44 27.64 0.10 25.33
N GLU A 45 27.41 -1.03 24.66
CA GLU A 45 28.43 -1.71 23.88
C GLU A 45 28.49 -1.08 22.47
N SER A 46 29.69 -1.00 21.90
CA SER A 46 29.90 -0.49 20.54
C SER A 46 29.90 -1.67 19.56
N HIS A 47 29.00 -1.65 18.59
CA HIS A 47 28.95 -2.62 17.48
C HIS A 47 28.67 -1.86 16.17
N PRO A 48 29.19 -2.30 15.01
CA PRO A 48 28.92 -1.69 13.71
C PRO A 48 27.43 -1.45 13.42
N ASP A 49 26.57 -2.37 13.85
CA ASP A 49 25.12 -2.30 13.67
C ASP A 49 24.40 -1.22 14.50
N ARG A 50 25.10 -0.63 15.48
CA ARG A 50 24.57 0.50 16.26
C ARG A 50 24.43 1.75 15.40
N PHE A 51 25.22 1.86 14.34
CA PHE A 51 25.32 3.09 13.54
C PHE A 51 24.17 3.25 12.53
N SER A 52 23.34 2.24 12.25
CA SER A 52 22.21 2.36 11.32
C SER A 52 21.19 3.44 11.73
N TRP A 53 21.26 3.92 12.99
CA TRP A 53 20.37 4.91 13.59
C TRP A 53 21.08 6.17 14.11
N ASP A 54 22.40 6.22 13.97
CA ASP A 54 23.17 7.36 14.48
C ASP A 54 22.93 8.56 13.56
N PRO A 55 22.48 9.73 14.05
CA PRO A 55 22.35 10.93 13.24
C PRO A 55 23.67 11.39 12.59
N TRP A 56 24.81 10.82 13.00
CA TRP A 56 26.12 11.02 12.38
C TRP A 56 26.54 9.92 11.40
N HIS A 57 25.70 8.91 11.15
CA HIS A 57 25.99 7.85 10.21
C HIS A 57 25.88 8.37 8.77
N VAL A 58 27.05 8.47 8.13
CA VAL A 58 27.17 8.74 6.70
C VAL A 58 27.48 7.40 6.03
N THR A 59 26.55 6.87 5.24
CA THR A 59 26.81 5.71 4.37
C THR A 59 27.96 6.07 3.44
N ARG A 60 29.09 5.36 3.58
CA ARG A 60 30.23 5.52 2.69
C ARG A 60 29.98 4.64 1.47
N ARG A 61 29.25 5.18 0.49
CA ARG A 61 29.02 4.67 -0.88
C ARG A 61 27.69 3.94 -1.10
N ALA A 62 27.13 4.16 -2.28
CA ALA A 62 25.91 3.51 -2.79
C ALA A 62 26.16 2.05 -3.23
N GLU A 63 27.42 1.64 -3.25
CA GLU A 63 27.94 0.34 -3.70
C GLU A 63 27.60 -0.82 -2.73
N ASP A 64 27.19 -0.51 -1.49
CA ASP A 64 27.04 -1.47 -0.39
C ASP A 64 25.56 -1.83 -0.04
N ALA A 65 24.59 -1.46 -0.90
CA ALA A 65 23.18 -1.82 -0.69
C ALA A 65 22.87 -3.20 -1.29
N PRO A 66 22.38 -4.19 -0.51
CA PRO A 66 22.06 -5.52 -1.04
C PRO A 66 20.85 -5.46 -1.98
N THR A 67 20.98 -6.11 -3.13
CA THR A 67 19.98 -6.25 -4.18
C THR A 67 18.93 -7.30 -3.80
N ALA A 68 17.80 -6.86 -3.25
CA ALA A 68 16.58 -7.68 -3.25
C ALA A 68 15.90 -7.61 -4.64
N ARG A 69 15.03 -8.57 -4.95
CA ARG A 69 14.14 -8.52 -6.13
C ARG A 69 13.17 -7.34 -6.00
N VAL A 70 13.65 -6.17 -6.39
CA VAL A 70 13.03 -4.86 -6.27
C VAL A 70 12.60 -4.46 -7.68
N ALA A 71 11.36 -4.02 -7.84
CA ALA A 71 10.95 -3.41 -9.11
C ALA A 71 11.89 -2.25 -9.42
N ALA A 72 12.60 -2.32 -10.55
CA ALA A 72 13.21 -1.15 -11.13
C ALA A 72 12.10 -0.11 -11.33
N ALA A 73 12.39 1.14 -10.96
CA ALA A 73 11.47 2.26 -11.21
C ALA A 73 11.05 2.25 -12.71
N PRO A 74 9.83 2.69 -13.04
CA PRO A 74 9.36 2.65 -14.43
C PRO A 74 10.26 3.52 -15.31
N GLU A 75 10.99 2.87 -16.22
CA GLU A 75 11.78 3.52 -17.26
C GLU A 75 10.87 4.01 -18.39
N VAL A 76 10.97 5.30 -18.70
CA VAL A 76 10.84 5.76 -20.08
C VAL A 76 12.09 5.26 -20.81
N ILE A 77 11.95 4.20 -21.58
CA ILE A 77 13.05 3.60 -22.35
C ILE A 77 13.33 4.49 -23.56
N GLU A 78 14.53 5.06 -23.63
CA GLU A 78 15.37 5.03 -24.83
C GLU A 78 16.84 5.11 -24.38
N GLU A 79 17.44 3.94 -24.06
CA GLU A 79 18.81 3.51 -24.42
C GLU A 79 19.21 2.28 -23.57
N GLU A 80 19.55 1.18 -24.24
CA GLU A 80 20.06 -0.07 -23.61
C GLU A 80 21.24 0.23 -22.68
N THR A 81 21.07 0.04 -21.36
CA THR A 81 22.19 0.03 -20.41
C THR A 81 22.03 -1.08 -19.37
N ASP A 82 22.95 -2.05 -19.44
CA ASP A 82 22.94 -3.35 -18.73
C ASP A 82 23.47 -3.28 -17.28
N SER A 83 23.30 -2.17 -16.56
CA SER A 83 23.90 -2.06 -15.21
C SER A 83 22.93 -1.59 -14.11
N ILE A 84 22.68 -2.52 -13.19
CA ILE A 84 21.93 -2.35 -11.93
C ILE A 84 22.49 -1.19 -11.07
N GLU A 85 23.77 -0.85 -11.25
CA GLU A 85 24.44 0.28 -10.60
C GLU A 85 23.78 1.63 -10.93
N GLU A 86 23.25 1.81 -12.15
CA GLU A 86 22.56 3.04 -12.54
C GLU A 86 21.14 3.14 -11.97
N ALA A 87 20.46 2.02 -11.73
CA ALA A 87 19.11 1.99 -11.16
C ALA A 87 19.09 2.39 -9.67
N VAL A 88 20.06 1.93 -8.86
CA VAL A 88 20.21 2.33 -7.46
C VAL A 88 20.64 3.81 -7.35
N ALA A 89 21.52 4.25 -8.25
CA ALA A 89 21.88 5.65 -8.37
C ALA A 89 20.70 6.51 -8.87
N ALA A 90 19.79 5.96 -9.69
CA ALA A 90 18.55 6.62 -10.12
C ALA A 90 17.55 6.79 -8.97
N ALA A 91 17.37 5.81 -8.09
CA ALA A 91 16.53 5.96 -6.90
C ALA A 91 17.05 7.04 -5.93
N GLY A 92 18.36 7.10 -5.70
CA GLY A 92 19.01 8.17 -4.92
C GLY A 92 19.11 9.53 -5.66
N ARG A 93 18.88 9.55 -6.98
CA ARG A 93 18.70 10.76 -7.80
C ARG A 93 17.23 11.17 -7.87
N ALA A 94 16.26 10.27 -7.77
CA ALA A 94 14.83 10.57 -7.76
C ALA A 94 14.43 11.34 -6.48
N GLU A 95 15.01 11.02 -5.31
CA GLU A 95 14.87 11.86 -4.11
C GLU A 95 15.51 13.26 -4.26
N ARG A 96 16.48 13.42 -5.18
CA ARG A 96 17.12 14.72 -5.49
C ARG A 96 16.50 15.45 -6.69
N GLY A 97 15.83 14.73 -7.59
CA GLY A 97 15.14 15.25 -8.78
C GLY A 97 13.68 15.62 -8.49
N ALA A 98 13.04 14.95 -7.52
CA ALA A 98 11.80 15.43 -6.91
C ALA A 98 11.98 16.78 -6.18
N ALA A 99 13.23 17.18 -5.90
CA ALA A 99 13.56 18.52 -5.38
C ALA A 99 13.76 19.58 -6.49
N SER A 100 13.62 19.24 -7.77
CA SER A 100 13.84 20.17 -8.88
C SER A 100 12.70 20.24 -9.90
N ASP A 101 11.54 19.65 -9.64
CA ASP A 101 10.36 19.96 -10.44
C ASP A 101 10.02 21.44 -10.27
N GLU A 102 10.13 22.20 -11.35
CA GLU A 102 9.91 23.66 -11.42
C GLU A 102 8.48 24.09 -11.02
N GLY A 103 7.60 23.14 -10.67
CA GLY A 103 6.26 23.36 -10.11
C GLY A 103 6.07 22.88 -8.66
N SER A 104 7.05 22.22 -8.04
CA SER A 104 6.93 21.76 -6.65
C SER A 104 7.13 22.95 -5.69
N ILE A 105 6.06 23.32 -4.97
CA ILE A 105 6.18 24.26 -3.84
C ILE A 105 6.77 23.48 -2.65
N GLN A 106 7.99 22.96 -2.79
CA GLN A 106 8.79 22.56 -1.63
C GLN A 106 9.55 23.80 -1.17
N GLY A 107 8.84 24.64 -0.39
CA GLY A 107 9.46 25.76 0.30
C GLY A 107 10.60 25.27 1.21
N GLU A 108 11.54 26.19 1.52
CA GLU A 108 12.81 26.03 2.25
C GLU A 108 12.72 25.46 3.69
N GLY A 109 11.82 24.51 3.99
CA GLY A 109 11.48 24.01 5.32
C GLY A 109 11.48 22.48 5.49
N SER A 110 12.02 21.70 4.54
CA SER A 110 11.99 20.21 4.57
C SER A 110 12.61 19.58 5.83
N GLY A 111 13.44 20.31 6.58
CA GLY A 111 13.98 19.88 7.87
C GLY A 111 12.96 19.75 9.01
N LEU A 112 11.71 20.21 8.82
CA LEU A 112 10.61 20.09 9.80
C LEU A 112 9.52 19.08 9.39
N GLN A 113 9.62 18.48 8.21
CA GLN A 113 8.56 17.64 7.64
C GLN A 113 8.53 16.21 8.22
N TYR A 114 9.68 15.72 8.67
CA TYR A 114 9.84 14.37 9.22
C TYR A 114 10.72 14.42 10.47
N SER A 115 10.22 13.92 11.59
CA SER A 115 10.97 13.75 12.82
C SER A 115 10.88 12.28 13.21
N MET A 116 11.78 11.45 12.67
CA MET A 116 11.85 10.02 12.97
C MET A 116 13.25 9.47 12.73
N LEU A 117 13.59 8.36 13.38
CA LEU A 117 14.77 7.59 13.02
C LEU A 117 14.38 6.67 11.85
N ARG A 118 15.14 6.69 10.75
CA ARG A 118 14.88 5.83 9.59
C ARG A 118 16.17 5.25 9.01
N THR A 119 16.11 4.02 8.51
CA THR A 119 17.21 3.35 7.81
C THR A 119 16.65 2.35 6.80
N PRO A 120 17.32 2.06 5.68
CA PRO A 120 16.90 0.98 4.79
C PRO A 120 16.84 -0.35 5.56
N ALA A 121 15.73 -1.07 5.48
CA ALA A 121 15.53 -2.28 6.28
C ALA A 121 16.56 -3.38 5.93
N ALA A 122 16.93 -3.49 4.65
CA ALA A 122 17.92 -4.43 4.16
C ALA A 122 19.31 -4.23 4.78
N ALA A 123 19.65 -2.99 5.13
CA ALA A 123 20.93 -2.67 5.80
C ALA A 123 20.89 -2.96 7.31
N TYR A 124 19.69 -3.22 7.87
CA TYR A 124 19.49 -3.45 9.30
C TYR A 124 19.23 -4.91 9.64
N PHE A 125 18.57 -5.70 8.79
CA PHE A 125 18.25 -7.09 9.10
C PHE A 125 19.23 -8.06 8.46
N PRO A 126 19.43 -9.27 9.04
CA PRO A 126 20.15 -10.35 8.37
C PRO A 126 19.54 -10.62 7.00
N GLU A 127 20.39 -10.79 5.99
CA GLU A 127 19.99 -10.92 4.58
C GLU A 127 18.93 -12.01 4.38
N GLU A 128 19.21 -13.25 4.82
CA GLU A 128 18.29 -14.39 4.70
C GLU A 128 16.90 -14.11 5.32
N LEU A 129 16.87 -13.48 6.50
CA LEU A 129 15.62 -13.15 7.18
C LEU A 129 14.85 -12.03 6.48
N PHE A 130 15.58 -11.06 5.91
CA PHE A 130 14.96 -9.96 5.18
C PHE A 130 14.41 -10.41 3.82
N GLU A 131 15.09 -11.35 3.15
CA GLU A 131 14.59 -12.02 1.95
C GLU A 131 13.31 -12.79 2.24
N GLU A 132 13.27 -13.59 3.32
CA GLU A 132 12.05 -14.29 3.77
C GLU A 132 10.89 -13.30 3.98
N PHE A 133 11.14 -12.18 4.65
CA PHE A 133 10.15 -11.12 4.83
C PHE A 133 9.64 -10.55 3.50
N CYS A 134 10.53 -10.32 2.54
CA CYS A 134 10.17 -9.78 1.23
C CYS A 134 9.32 -10.76 0.41
N GLU A 135 9.64 -12.06 0.45
CA GLU A 135 8.82 -13.10 -0.17
C GLU A 135 7.41 -13.17 0.46
N GLU A 136 7.33 -13.11 1.78
CA GLU A 136 6.04 -13.08 2.49
C GLU A 136 5.24 -11.81 2.16
N LEU A 137 5.89 -10.66 2.04
CA LEU A 137 5.25 -9.39 1.68
C LEU A 137 4.74 -9.38 0.23
N ALA A 138 5.50 -9.96 -0.71
CA ALA A 138 5.07 -10.13 -2.10
C ALA A 138 3.84 -11.05 -2.18
N ALA A 139 3.89 -12.20 -1.51
CA ALA A 139 2.77 -13.13 -1.44
C ALA A 139 1.53 -12.50 -0.78
N PHE A 140 1.74 -11.70 0.27
CA PHE A 140 0.69 -10.92 0.92
C PHE A 140 0.05 -9.93 -0.06
N GLY A 141 0.86 -9.12 -0.75
CA GLY A 141 0.40 -8.14 -1.73
C GLY A 141 -0.41 -8.80 -2.84
N GLN A 142 0.08 -9.91 -3.40
CA GLN A 142 -0.62 -10.61 -4.48
C GLN A 142 -1.97 -11.14 -4.02
N LYS A 143 -2.00 -11.72 -2.81
CA LYS A 143 -3.20 -12.31 -2.24
C LYS A 143 -4.27 -11.28 -1.89
N HIS A 144 -3.88 -10.10 -1.38
CA HIS A 144 -4.80 -9.15 -0.75
C HIS A 144 -5.02 -7.86 -1.53
N LEU A 145 -4.08 -7.45 -2.38
CA LEU A 145 -4.13 -6.22 -3.17
C LEU A 145 -4.00 -6.50 -4.67
N GLY A 146 -3.68 -7.74 -5.05
CA GLY A 146 -3.27 -8.07 -6.41
C GLY A 146 -1.90 -7.54 -6.79
N CYS A 147 -1.07 -7.14 -5.81
CA CYS A 147 0.25 -6.55 -6.01
C CYS A 147 1.42 -7.51 -5.73
N ASP A 148 2.23 -7.88 -6.74
CA ASP A 148 3.37 -8.79 -6.57
C ASP A 148 4.70 -8.08 -6.26
N ALA A 149 4.76 -6.77 -6.48
CA ALA A 149 5.99 -5.99 -6.35
C ALA A 149 5.83 -4.78 -5.43
N PHE A 150 6.95 -4.36 -4.83
CA PHE A 150 7.01 -3.24 -3.90
C PHE A 150 8.41 -2.62 -3.87
N THR A 151 8.50 -1.39 -3.38
CA THR A 151 9.76 -0.66 -3.16
C THR A 151 10.52 -1.22 -1.96
N PRO A 152 11.86 -1.12 -1.90
CA PRO A 152 12.64 -1.56 -0.74
C PRO A 152 12.11 -0.94 0.58
N PRO A 153 11.71 -1.77 1.56
CA PRO A 153 11.19 -1.28 2.81
C PRO A 153 12.17 -0.42 3.62
N TRP A 154 11.66 0.64 4.23
CA TRP A 154 12.34 1.43 5.25
C TRP A 154 11.94 0.94 6.63
N LEU A 155 12.91 0.84 7.54
CA LEU A 155 12.66 0.64 8.97
C LEU A 155 12.62 2.00 9.66
N ALA A 156 11.52 2.30 10.32
CA ALA A 156 11.28 3.58 11.00
C ALA A 156 10.97 3.39 12.49
N CYS A 157 11.57 4.23 13.32
CA CYS A 157 11.36 4.25 14.77
C CYS A 157 10.95 5.65 15.27
N TYR A 158 9.81 5.71 15.95
CA TYR A 158 9.26 6.92 16.54
C TYR A 158 9.32 6.83 18.06
N THR A 159 9.94 7.83 18.68
CA THR A 159 10.04 8.04 20.12
C THR A 159 9.43 9.40 20.48
N ASP A 160 9.44 9.77 21.76
CA ASP A 160 8.92 11.04 22.27
C ASP A 160 9.33 12.24 21.40
N GLY A 161 8.33 12.93 20.84
CA GLY A 161 8.48 14.09 19.96
C GLY A 161 8.57 13.78 18.46
N HIS A 162 8.68 12.52 18.06
CA HIS A 162 8.70 12.10 16.66
C HIS A 162 7.30 12.15 16.03
N GLU A 163 7.24 12.56 14.77
CA GLU A 163 6.03 12.67 13.96
C GLU A 163 6.39 12.68 12.47
N MET A 164 5.37 12.54 11.62
CA MET A 164 5.50 12.75 10.18
C MET A 164 4.42 13.74 9.77
N ALA A 165 4.80 14.85 9.14
CA ALA A 165 3.87 15.87 8.70
C ALA A 165 3.01 15.38 7.51
N TRP A 166 2.01 16.18 7.13
CA TRP A 166 1.12 15.85 6.02
C TRP A 166 1.85 15.79 4.68
N HIS A 167 1.61 14.72 3.93
CA HIS A 167 2.12 14.48 2.57
C HIS A 167 1.22 13.46 1.87
N SER A 168 1.49 13.18 0.59
CA SER A 168 0.90 12.06 -0.16
C SER A 168 2.00 11.34 -0.94
N ASP A 169 1.72 10.10 -1.31
CA ASP A 169 2.65 9.18 -1.97
C ASP A 169 2.19 8.81 -3.39
N ALA A 170 1.43 9.68 -4.04
CA ALA A 170 0.76 9.41 -5.31
C ALA A 170 1.71 8.91 -6.41
N SER A 171 2.98 9.33 -6.39
CA SER A 171 4.00 8.97 -7.38
C SER A 171 4.67 7.60 -7.15
N HIS A 172 4.40 6.92 -6.03
CA HIS A 172 5.15 5.72 -5.64
C HIS A 172 4.43 4.40 -5.91
N GLY A 173 3.17 4.44 -6.33
CA GLY A 173 2.36 3.26 -6.65
C GLY A 173 0.95 3.34 -6.04
N PRO A 174 0.10 2.33 -6.29
CA PRO A 174 -1.30 2.34 -5.87
C PRO A 174 -1.48 2.32 -4.35
N PHE A 175 -0.55 1.70 -3.61
CA PHE A 175 -0.67 1.56 -2.15
C PHE A 175 0.63 1.86 -1.43
N ALA A 176 0.57 2.75 -0.45
CA ALA A 176 1.54 2.78 0.63
C ALA A 176 1.20 1.70 1.66
N PHE A 177 2.21 1.16 2.34
CA PHE A 177 2.02 0.20 3.42
C PHE A 177 2.83 0.51 4.68
N VAL A 178 2.31 0.04 5.81
CA VAL A 178 2.95 0.06 7.12
C VAL A 178 2.79 -1.32 7.76
N VAL A 179 3.90 -1.99 8.04
CA VAL A 179 3.93 -3.23 8.83
C VAL A 179 4.38 -2.88 10.26
N ASN A 180 3.57 -3.20 11.25
CA ASN A 180 3.83 -2.84 12.64
C ASN A 180 4.70 -3.89 13.37
N LEU A 181 5.88 -3.46 13.81
CA LEU A 181 6.80 -4.25 14.64
C LEU A 181 6.73 -3.83 16.13
N THR A 182 5.76 -3.01 16.51
CA THR A 182 5.59 -2.53 17.89
C THR A 182 4.89 -3.59 18.76
N PRO A 183 5.51 -4.08 19.85
CA PRO A 183 4.92 -5.09 20.72
C PRO A 183 3.59 -4.67 21.32
N ASN A 184 2.73 -5.65 21.53
CA ASN A 184 1.47 -5.43 22.22
C ASN A 184 1.72 -4.87 23.63
N GLY A 185 0.96 -3.83 23.99
CA GLY A 185 1.10 -3.13 25.28
C GLY A 185 2.13 -2.01 25.28
N CYS A 186 2.89 -1.78 24.19
CA CYS A 186 3.71 -0.57 24.07
C CYS A 186 2.88 0.68 23.75
N HIS A 187 1.92 0.58 22.85
CA HIS A 187 1.00 1.67 22.54
C HIS A 187 -0.11 1.75 23.62
N ALA A 188 -0.29 2.93 24.21
CA ALA A 188 -1.34 3.21 25.17
C ALA A 188 -2.68 3.30 24.42
N ARG A 189 -3.64 2.47 24.83
CA ARG A 189 -4.98 2.45 24.25
C ARG A 189 -5.98 2.90 25.29
N ALA A 190 -6.95 3.71 24.87
CA ALA A 190 -8.05 4.16 25.74
C ALA A 190 -8.80 2.99 26.41
N GLU A 191 -8.81 1.82 25.76
CA GLU A 191 -9.49 0.60 26.20
C GLU A 191 -8.60 -0.36 27.03
N SER A 192 -7.31 -0.04 27.23
CA SER A 192 -6.38 -0.94 27.96
C SER A 192 -6.30 -0.62 29.44
N GLU A 193 -6.40 -1.65 30.29
CA GLU A 193 -6.21 -1.54 31.75
C GLU A 193 -4.76 -1.23 32.16
N LYS A 194 -3.77 -1.45 31.26
CA LYS A 194 -2.35 -1.18 31.53
C LYS A 194 -1.91 0.07 30.78
N PRO A 195 -1.20 1.02 31.42
CA PRO A 195 -0.64 2.15 30.72
C PRO A 195 0.41 1.65 29.73
N GLY A 196 0.23 1.97 28.44
CA GLY A 196 1.28 1.76 27.44
C GLY A 196 2.52 2.62 27.75
N TRP A 197 3.59 2.40 26.99
CA TRP A 197 4.82 3.19 27.08
C TRP A 197 4.75 4.51 26.30
N PHE A 198 3.88 4.59 25.29
CA PHE A 198 3.65 5.81 24.51
C PHE A 198 2.21 5.94 24.02
N GLU A 199 1.80 7.16 23.71
CA GLU A 199 0.57 7.49 22.97
C GLU A 199 0.93 8.20 21.65
N GLY A 200 -0.02 8.27 20.72
CA GLY A 200 0.19 8.79 19.39
C GLY A 200 0.95 7.81 18.49
N GLY A 201 1.45 8.29 17.35
CA GLY A 201 2.01 7.43 16.31
C GLY A 201 0.95 6.69 15.50
N GLU A 202 -0.30 7.16 15.51
CA GLU A 202 -1.30 6.66 14.55
C GLU A 202 -0.95 7.10 13.14
N THR A 203 -1.19 6.22 12.16
CA THR A 203 -1.27 6.67 10.77
C THR A 203 -2.56 7.46 10.63
N VAL A 204 -2.48 8.72 10.23
CA VAL A 204 -3.64 9.61 10.11
C VAL A 204 -3.87 9.92 8.65
N LEU A 205 -5.07 9.65 8.15
CA LEU A 205 -5.47 9.95 6.78
C LEU A 205 -6.53 11.05 6.77
N LEU A 206 -6.52 11.92 5.76
CA LEU A 206 -7.69 12.76 5.51
C LEU A 206 -8.86 11.88 5.08
N ARG A 207 -10.04 12.20 5.60
CA ARG A 207 -11.29 11.60 5.13
C ARG A 207 -11.53 12.02 3.68
N PRO A 208 -11.86 11.07 2.77
CA PRO A 208 -12.13 11.39 1.38
C PRO A 208 -13.20 12.46 1.19
N GLU A 209 -14.20 12.49 2.09
CA GLU A 209 -15.30 13.46 2.06
C GLU A 209 -14.83 14.91 2.24
N ILE A 210 -13.65 15.13 2.83
CA ILE A 210 -13.08 16.46 3.02
C ILE A 210 -12.18 16.89 1.85
N LEU A 211 -11.72 15.94 1.02
CA LEU A 211 -10.88 16.27 -0.14
C LEU A 211 -11.66 17.12 -1.17
N ASP A 212 -12.99 17.05 -1.17
CA ASP A 212 -13.87 18.00 -1.84
C ASP A 212 -14.89 18.63 -0.85
N TYR A 213 -14.34 19.40 0.09
CA TYR A 213 -15.11 19.98 1.19
C TYR A 213 -16.30 20.85 0.76
N TRP A 214 -16.13 21.69 -0.27
CA TRP A 214 -17.15 22.70 -0.62
C TRP A 214 -18.36 22.11 -1.33
N ARG A 215 -18.19 21.00 -2.06
CA ARG A 215 -19.28 20.34 -2.75
C ARG A 215 -20.36 19.81 -1.80
N GLY A 216 -19.94 19.30 -0.64
CA GLY A 216 -20.83 18.77 0.40
C GLY A 216 -21.06 19.71 1.58
N PHE A 217 -20.67 20.99 1.48
CA PHE A 217 -20.67 21.89 2.63
C PHE A 217 -22.09 22.16 3.16
N ASP A 218 -22.31 21.79 4.43
CA ASP A 218 -23.52 22.08 5.17
C ASP A 218 -23.20 23.00 6.35
N GLY A 219 -23.50 24.29 6.18
CA GLY A 219 -23.27 25.31 7.22
C GLY A 219 -24.09 25.12 8.50
N SER A 220 -25.02 24.16 8.53
CA SER A 220 -25.75 23.80 9.76
C SER A 220 -25.02 22.77 10.63
N ARG A 221 -23.93 22.17 10.14
CA ARG A 221 -23.17 21.12 10.84
C ARG A 221 -21.76 21.60 11.14
N GLY A 222 -21.35 21.51 12.41
CA GLY A 222 -19.95 21.70 12.79
C GLY A 222 -19.10 20.49 12.37
N LEU A 223 -17.84 20.74 12.00
CA LEU A 223 -16.84 19.70 11.80
C LEU A 223 -15.89 19.64 12.98
N GLU A 224 -15.71 18.44 13.52
CA GLU A 224 -14.69 18.13 14.52
C GLU A 224 -13.59 17.29 13.90
N ALA A 225 -12.49 17.08 14.62
CA ALA A 225 -11.32 16.35 14.11
C ALA A 225 -11.69 15.00 13.49
N ASP A 226 -12.52 14.19 14.15
CA ASP A 226 -12.93 12.87 13.65
C ASP A 226 -13.83 12.93 12.41
N SER A 227 -14.39 14.09 12.07
CA SER A 227 -15.09 14.34 10.80
C SER A 227 -14.12 14.70 9.66
N ILE A 228 -12.86 15.00 9.99
CA ILE A 228 -11.85 15.45 9.03
C ILE A 228 -10.80 14.38 8.77
N ILE A 229 -10.43 13.64 9.81
CA ILE A 229 -9.38 12.65 9.76
C ILE A 229 -9.88 11.26 10.19
N GLU A 230 -9.24 10.25 9.64
CA GLU A 230 -9.29 8.89 10.12
C GLU A 230 -7.95 8.55 10.78
N ARG A 231 -7.98 7.95 11.98
CA ARG A 231 -6.78 7.51 12.69
C ARG A 231 -6.71 5.99 12.72
N VAL A 232 -5.64 5.44 12.18
CA VAL A 232 -5.35 4.01 12.23
C VAL A 232 -4.36 3.73 13.35
N ASP A 233 -4.84 3.05 14.39
CA ASP A 233 -4.01 2.59 15.51
C ASP A 233 -2.91 1.64 15.00
N PRO A 234 -1.63 1.88 15.36
CA PRO A 234 -0.52 1.03 14.91
C PRO A 234 -0.61 -0.40 15.43
N ALA A 235 -1.24 -0.65 16.58
CA ALA A 235 -1.33 -1.99 17.18
C ALA A 235 -2.50 -2.80 16.59
N PRO A 236 -2.50 -4.14 16.66
CA PRO A 236 -1.55 -5.00 17.35
C PRO A 236 -0.21 -5.16 16.63
N PHE A 237 0.74 -5.77 17.31
CA PHE A 237 1.95 -6.31 16.69
C PHE A 237 1.61 -7.17 15.47
N GLY A 238 2.36 -7.04 14.38
CA GLY A 238 2.13 -7.77 13.13
C GLY A 238 1.06 -7.18 12.21
N ARG A 239 0.35 -6.13 12.63
CA ARG A 239 -0.62 -5.43 11.79
C ARG A 239 0.03 -4.91 10.51
N VAL A 240 -0.62 -5.16 9.37
CA VAL A 240 -0.32 -4.52 8.09
C VAL A 240 -1.43 -3.53 7.79
N VAL A 241 -1.08 -2.28 7.49
CA VAL A 241 -1.99 -1.26 6.99
C VAL A 241 -1.56 -0.93 5.57
N CYS A 242 -2.48 -1.04 4.62
CA CYS A 242 -2.26 -0.62 3.23
C CYS A 242 -3.26 0.49 2.92
N PHE A 243 -2.83 1.56 2.27
CA PHE A 243 -3.70 2.69 1.97
C PHE A 243 -3.36 3.33 0.64
N ASP A 244 -4.38 3.94 0.04
CA ASP A 244 -4.29 4.66 -1.24
C ASP A 244 -3.24 5.76 -1.15
N GLY A 245 -2.16 5.62 -1.93
CA GLY A 245 -1.03 6.55 -1.90
C GLY A 245 -1.42 7.99 -2.24
N ARG A 246 -2.55 8.20 -2.93
CA ARG A 246 -3.04 9.54 -3.29
C ARG A 246 -3.64 10.30 -2.11
N VAL A 247 -4.06 9.60 -1.04
CA VAL A 247 -4.71 10.23 0.10
C VAL A 247 -3.67 10.96 0.96
N PRO A 248 -3.86 12.26 1.24
CA PRO A 248 -2.98 12.98 2.16
C PRO A 248 -3.02 12.35 3.56
N HIS A 249 -1.84 12.08 4.10
CA HIS A 249 -1.68 11.37 5.36
C HIS A 249 -0.47 11.87 6.16
N SER A 250 -0.42 11.47 7.44
CA SER A 250 0.61 11.86 8.42
C SER A 250 0.80 10.77 9.48
N VAL A 251 1.79 10.92 10.36
CA VAL A 251 1.92 10.12 11.59
C VAL A 251 1.83 11.06 12.78
N SER A 252 0.85 10.81 13.65
CA SER A 252 0.63 11.66 14.82
C SER A 252 1.84 11.66 15.76
N ARG A 253 2.04 12.77 16.47
CA ARG A 253 3.17 12.92 17.39
C ARG A 253 3.17 11.86 18.47
N VAL A 254 4.27 11.12 18.58
CA VAL A 254 4.52 10.16 19.65
C VAL A 254 4.90 10.88 20.95
N ARG A 255 4.33 10.47 22.07
CA ARG A 255 4.63 10.99 23.42
C ARG A 255 4.83 9.85 24.41
N GLY A 256 5.83 9.96 25.28
CA GLY A 256 5.93 9.12 26.49
C GLY A 256 7.23 8.32 26.67
N THR A 257 7.88 7.84 25.59
CA THR A 257 9.14 7.06 25.71
C THR A 257 10.23 7.58 24.80
N ARG A 258 11.45 7.69 25.33
CA ARG A 258 12.69 7.89 24.55
C ARG A 258 13.48 6.61 24.35
N ASP A 259 13.03 5.49 24.93
CA ASP A 259 13.64 4.17 24.71
C ASP A 259 13.11 3.61 23.38
N PRO A 260 13.95 3.43 22.34
CA PRO A 260 13.53 2.95 21.03
C PRO A 260 12.93 1.53 21.07
N ARG A 261 13.31 0.69 22.04
CA ARG A 261 12.68 -0.64 22.23
C ARG A 261 11.22 -0.55 22.63
N ARG A 262 10.81 0.59 23.18
CA ARG A 262 9.44 0.85 23.63
C ARG A 262 8.70 1.80 22.69
N GLY A 263 9.38 2.41 21.72
CA GLY A 263 8.80 3.30 20.73
C GLY A 263 7.99 2.56 19.67
N ARG A 264 7.36 3.33 18.77
CA ARG A 264 6.68 2.78 17.59
C ARG A 264 7.72 2.37 16.56
N LEU A 265 7.77 1.09 16.25
CA LEU A 265 8.67 0.51 15.25
C LEU A 265 7.84 -0.05 14.10
N VAL A 266 8.14 0.36 12.88
CA VAL A 266 7.41 -0.06 11.68
C VAL A 266 8.34 -0.27 10.49
N LEU A 267 7.92 -1.12 9.57
CA LEU A 267 8.43 -1.16 8.20
C LEU A 267 7.46 -0.44 7.28
N THR A 268 7.96 0.38 6.36
CA THR A 268 7.14 1.16 5.43
C THR A 268 7.67 1.07 4.01
N GLY A 269 6.78 1.20 3.03
CA GLY A 269 7.14 1.25 1.62
C GLY A 269 5.87 1.36 0.77
N TRP A 270 6.01 1.12 -0.53
CA TRP A 270 4.92 1.20 -1.50
C TRP A 270 4.84 -0.08 -2.31
N PHE A 271 3.63 -0.60 -2.50
CA PHE A 271 3.36 -1.59 -3.54
C PHE A 271 3.32 -0.88 -4.89
N SER A 272 3.94 -1.49 -5.90
CA SER A 272 3.93 -1.00 -7.28
C SER A 272 2.78 -1.63 -8.06
N ALA A 273 2.42 -0.99 -9.19
CA ALA A 273 1.43 -1.52 -10.12
C ALA A 273 1.85 -2.94 -10.58
N PRO A 274 0.98 -3.94 -10.44
CA PRO A 274 1.38 -5.33 -10.58
C PRO A 274 0.87 -5.99 -11.85
N ARG A 275 1.14 -7.29 -11.99
CA ARG A 275 0.73 -8.10 -13.14
C ARG A 275 -0.42 -9.05 -12.80
N PRO A 276 -1.25 -9.43 -13.78
CA PRO A 276 -2.21 -10.51 -13.60
C PRO A 276 -1.55 -11.80 -13.09
N SER A 277 -2.21 -12.50 -12.18
CA SER A 277 -1.76 -13.82 -11.71
C SER A 277 -2.88 -14.84 -11.72
N ALA A 278 -2.51 -16.12 -11.73
CA ALA A 278 -3.46 -17.23 -11.67
C ALA A 278 -2.96 -18.37 -10.79
N VAL A 279 -3.93 -19.12 -10.23
CA VAL A 279 -3.69 -20.41 -9.57
C VAL A 279 -4.76 -21.39 -10.05
N GLY A 280 -4.40 -22.65 -10.27
CA GLY A 280 -5.32 -23.72 -10.66
C GLY A 280 -5.10 -24.22 -12.08
N GLY A 281 -6.12 -24.89 -12.64
CA GLY A 281 -5.98 -25.63 -13.90
C GLY A 281 -5.83 -24.78 -15.17
N LEU A 282 -6.06 -23.47 -15.08
CA LEU A 282 -5.87 -22.49 -16.16
C LEU A 282 -4.70 -21.53 -15.87
N ALA A 283 -3.80 -21.93 -14.97
CA ALA A 283 -2.59 -21.18 -14.66
C ALA A 283 -1.36 -21.82 -15.30
N GLU A 284 -0.44 -20.99 -15.79
CA GLU A 284 0.88 -21.38 -16.29
C GLU A 284 1.92 -20.49 -15.60
N ASP A 285 2.85 -21.11 -14.87
CA ASP A 285 3.89 -20.42 -14.07
C ASP A 285 3.38 -19.27 -13.17
N GLY A 286 2.17 -19.42 -12.63
CA GLY A 286 1.55 -18.44 -11.74
C GLY A 286 0.86 -17.26 -12.45
N ALA A 287 0.82 -17.27 -13.78
CA ALA A 287 0.06 -16.36 -14.63
C ALA A 287 -1.14 -17.08 -15.28
N PRO A 288 -2.15 -16.36 -15.80
CA PRO A 288 -3.17 -16.97 -16.64
C PRO A 288 -2.52 -17.64 -17.86
N SER A 289 -2.96 -18.85 -18.24
CA SER A 289 -2.57 -19.45 -19.53
C SER A 289 -2.95 -18.52 -20.69
N GLU A 290 -2.26 -18.61 -21.82
CA GLU A 290 -2.51 -17.75 -23.01
C GLU A 290 -4.00 -17.66 -23.38
N GLU A 291 -4.69 -18.79 -23.52
CA GLU A 291 -6.13 -18.83 -23.83
C GLU A 291 -7.00 -18.15 -22.76
N ALA A 292 -6.65 -18.32 -21.48
CA ALA A 292 -7.37 -17.66 -20.39
C ALA A 292 -7.12 -16.15 -20.36
N ALA A 293 -5.91 -15.71 -20.68
CA ALA A 293 -5.57 -14.28 -20.80
C ALA A 293 -6.38 -13.62 -21.93
N GLU A 294 -6.46 -14.25 -23.11
CA GLU A 294 -7.26 -13.74 -24.23
C GLU A 294 -8.75 -13.59 -23.87
N ILE A 295 -9.31 -14.54 -23.11
CA ILE A 295 -10.71 -14.48 -22.65
C ILE A 295 -10.92 -13.33 -21.65
N LEU A 296 -9.98 -13.14 -20.72
CA LEU A 296 -10.02 -12.06 -19.74
C LEU A 296 -9.93 -10.69 -20.43
N ASP A 297 -9.00 -10.55 -21.38
CA ASP A 297 -8.82 -9.32 -22.15
C ASP A 297 -10.06 -9.00 -23.00
N ALA A 298 -10.65 -10.01 -23.65
CA ALA A 298 -11.89 -9.85 -24.41
C ALA A 298 -13.06 -9.42 -23.52
N ALA A 299 -13.18 -9.98 -22.32
CA ALA A 299 -14.21 -9.58 -21.36
C ALA A 299 -14.00 -8.14 -20.87
N LEU A 300 -12.75 -7.74 -20.58
CA LEU A 300 -12.45 -6.35 -20.20
C LEU A 300 -12.71 -5.37 -21.34
N ALA A 301 -12.42 -5.75 -22.59
CA ALA A 301 -12.72 -4.93 -23.76
C ALA A 301 -14.23 -4.65 -23.88
N VAL A 302 -15.08 -5.66 -23.66
CA VAL A 302 -16.55 -5.47 -23.63
C VAL A 302 -16.96 -4.46 -22.55
N ALA A 303 -16.33 -4.52 -21.37
CA ALA A 303 -16.60 -3.54 -20.32
C ALA A 303 -16.18 -2.13 -20.72
N TYR A 304 -14.98 -1.96 -21.30
CA TYR A 304 -14.49 -0.65 -21.75
C TYR A 304 -15.33 -0.06 -22.89
N ASP A 305 -15.69 -0.87 -23.89
CA ASP A 305 -16.59 -0.44 -24.97
C ASP A 305 -17.94 0.06 -24.41
N ALA A 306 -18.49 -0.64 -23.41
CA ALA A 306 -19.73 -0.22 -22.76
C ALA A 306 -19.57 1.08 -21.95
N MET A 307 -18.42 1.32 -21.31
CA MET A 307 -18.13 2.58 -20.62
C MET A 307 -18.09 3.75 -21.61
N ASP A 308 -17.46 3.55 -22.77
CA ASP A 308 -17.36 4.54 -23.83
C ASP A 308 -18.74 4.82 -24.46
N GLU A 309 -19.54 3.79 -24.74
CA GLU A 309 -20.89 3.93 -25.27
C GLU A 309 -21.85 4.67 -24.33
N LEU A 310 -21.66 4.50 -23.02
CA LEU A 310 -22.43 5.18 -21.98
C LEU A 310 -21.88 6.57 -21.62
N GLU A 311 -20.76 6.98 -22.23
CA GLU A 311 -20.07 8.24 -21.95
C GLU A 311 -19.80 8.44 -20.45
N LEU A 312 -19.38 7.37 -19.76
CA LEU A 312 -19.08 7.46 -18.32
C LEU A 312 -17.92 8.44 -18.07
N ALA A 313 -18.01 9.21 -16.98
CA ALA A 313 -16.90 10.04 -16.56
C ALA A 313 -15.64 9.20 -16.29
N ARG A 314 -14.48 9.76 -16.59
CA ARG A 314 -13.19 9.16 -16.30
C ARG A 314 -13.07 8.84 -14.82
N VAL A 315 -12.54 7.66 -14.54
CA VAL A 315 -12.18 7.24 -13.19
C VAL A 315 -10.68 7.15 -13.08
N ALA A 316 -10.16 7.41 -11.88
CA ALA A 316 -8.76 7.26 -11.55
C ALA A 316 -8.60 6.37 -10.31
N GLY A 317 -7.52 5.59 -10.28
CA GLY A 317 -7.14 4.77 -9.13
C GLY A 317 -6.86 3.32 -9.52
N PHE A 318 -7.04 2.43 -8.55
CA PHE A 318 -6.65 1.04 -8.68
C PHE A 318 -7.77 0.11 -8.20
N LEU A 319 -8.01 -0.92 -8.99
CA LEU A 319 -8.98 -1.96 -8.70
C LEU A 319 -8.31 -3.34 -8.83
N GLY A 320 -8.17 -4.03 -7.70
CA GLY A 320 -7.74 -5.42 -7.68
C GLY A 320 -8.96 -6.33 -7.74
N VAL A 321 -9.10 -7.10 -8.81
CA VAL A 321 -10.25 -7.99 -9.04
C VAL A 321 -9.84 -9.45 -8.89
N ARG A 322 -10.67 -10.27 -8.24
CA ARG A 322 -10.51 -11.72 -8.16
C ARG A 322 -11.65 -12.41 -8.90
N VAL A 323 -11.30 -13.23 -9.88
CA VAL A 323 -12.24 -14.04 -10.65
C VAL A 323 -12.05 -15.51 -10.28
N ALA A 324 -13.07 -16.14 -9.71
CA ALA A 324 -13.05 -17.57 -9.39
C ALA A 324 -13.77 -18.34 -10.51
N VAL A 325 -13.09 -19.32 -11.11
CA VAL A 325 -13.60 -20.12 -12.23
C VAL A 325 -13.65 -21.59 -11.82
N THR A 326 -14.77 -22.26 -12.09
CA THR A 326 -14.94 -23.68 -11.82
C THR A 326 -14.10 -24.55 -12.78
N ALA A 327 -13.88 -25.82 -12.45
CA ALA A 327 -13.19 -26.75 -13.37
C ALA A 327 -13.94 -26.94 -14.70
N ALA A 328 -15.24 -26.64 -14.75
CA ALA A 328 -16.04 -26.67 -15.97
C ALA A 328 -15.86 -25.42 -16.85
N GLY A 329 -15.04 -24.44 -16.43
CA GLY A 329 -14.81 -23.20 -17.17
C GLY A 329 -15.81 -22.08 -16.91
N VAL A 330 -16.75 -22.28 -15.97
CA VAL A 330 -17.78 -21.27 -15.65
C VAL A 330 -17.30 -20.37 -14.50
N VAL A 331 -17.47 -19.06 -14.66
CA VAL A 331 -17.20 -18.06 -13.61
C VAL A 331 -18.18 -18.23 -12.46
N LYS A 332 -17.63 -18.38 -11.25
CA LYS A 332 -18.37 -18.55 -10.00
C LYS A 332 -18.56 -17.23 -9.25
N SER A 333 -17.55 -16.37 -9.25
CA SER A 333 -17.60 -15.06 -8.61
C SER A 333 -16.60 -14.09 -9.21
N VAL A 334 -16.94 -12.80 -9.13
CA VAL A 334 -16.08 -11.66 -9.43
C VAL A 334 -16.09 -10.73 -8.23
N ASP A 335 -14.97 -10.66 -7.53
CA ASP A 335 -14.85 -10.02 -6.23
C ASP A 335 -13.79 -8.93 -6.22
N ALA A 336 -14.01 -7.85 -5.48
CA ALA A 336 -12.99 -6.83 -5.23
C ALA A 336 -12.05 -7.25 -4.09
N LEU A 337 -10.73 -7.19 -4.35
CA LEU A 337 -9.65 -7.31 -3.37
C LEU A 337 -9.34 -5.96 -2.72
N CYS A 338 -9.22 -4.95 -3.55
CA CYS A 338 -8.99 -3.58 -3.17
C CYS A 338 -9.63 -2.67 -4.21
N ASP A 339 -10.07 -1.51 -3.76
CA ASP A 339 -10.87 -0.62 -4.58
C ASP A 339 -10.60 0.82 -4.16
N THR A 340 -9.82 1.52 -4.98
CA THR A 340 -9.53 2.94 -4.81
C THR A 340 -10.11 3.78 -5.96
N LEU A 341 -11.01 3.22 -6.79
CA LEU A 341 -11.57 3.98 -7.91
C LEU A 341 -12.39 5.17 -7.43
N ARG A 342 -12.16 6.31 -8.08
CA ARG A 342 -12.89 7.57 -7.92
C ARG A 342 -13.09 8.20 -9.29
N VAL A 343 -14.22 8.84 -9.50
CA VAL A 343 -14.42 9.72 -10.66
C VAL A 343 -13.41 10.88 -10.58
N ASP A 344 -12.76 11.21 -11.70
CA ASP A 344 -11.87 12.35 -11.82
C ASP A 344 -12.62 13.63 -11.43
N SER A 345 -12.04 14.38 -10.50
CA SER A 345 -12.51 15.69 -10.04
C SER A 345 -12.93 16.65 -11.17
N GLY A 346 -12.25 16.61 -12.33
CA GLY A 346 -12.55 17.45 -13.48
C GLY A 346 -13.85 17.08 -14.22
N GLU A 347 -14.27 15.82 -14.11
CA GLU A 347 -15.48 15.29 -14.75
C GLU A 347 -16.61 15.02 -13.75
N GLN A 348 -16.33 15.13 -12.45
CA GLN A 348 -17.35 14.95 -11.42
C GLN A 348 -18.46 16.01 -11.53
N ARG A 349 -19.68 15.56 -11.84
CA ARG A 349 -20.89 16.37 -11.90
C ARG A 349 -21.82 16.14 -10.69
N PRO A 350 -22.73 17.09 -10.38
CA PRO A 350 -23.85 16.80 -9.49
C PRO A 350 -24.67 15.64 -10.06
N LEU A 351 -25.06 14.71 -9.19
CA LEU A 351 -25.93 13.59 -9.54
C LEU A 351 -27.37 13.93 -9.11
N ASP A 352 -28.33 13.52 -9.94
CA ASP A 352 -29.74 13.49 -9.54
C ASP A 352 -29.99 12.35 -8.54
N ASP A 353 -31.06 12.41 -7.74
CA ASP A 353 -31.33 11.46 -6.63
C ASP A 353 -31.38 9.98 -7.07
N ASP A 354 -31.71 9.71 -8.34
CA ASP A 354 -31.83 8.36 -8.91
C ASP A 354 -30.61 7.94 -9.76
N GLU A 355 -29.59 8.81 -9.87
CA GLU A 355 -28.45 8.59 -10.74
C GLU A 355 -27.33 7.80 -10.04
N VAL A 356 -26.81 6.78 -10.73
CA VAL A 356 -25.72 5.95 -10.23
C VAL A 356 -24.39 6.65 -10.55
N PRO A 357 -23.49 6.86 -9.56
CA PRO A 357 -22.18 7.43 -9.83
C PRO A 357 -21.38 6.62 -10.86
N ASP A 358 -20.66 7.31 -11.76
CA ASP A 358 -19.96 6.65 -12.87
C ASP A 358 -18.87 5.66 -12.42
N ASP A 359 -18.26 5.87 -11.26
CA ASP A 359 -17.33 4.90 -10.68
C ASP A 359 -18.05 3.63 -10.20
N VAL A 360 -19.31 3.73 -9.75
CA VAL A 360 -20.14 2.56 -9.44
C VAL A 360 -20.51 1.83 -10.73
N SER A 361 -20.96 2.55 -11.75
CA SER A 361 -21.27 1.98 -13.08
C SER A 361 -20.06 1.26 -13.68
N THR A 362 -18.86 1.83 -13.54
CA THR A 362 -17.59 1.21 -13.97
C THR A 362 -17.41 -0.18 -13.33
N ARG A 363 -17.63 -0.31 -12.01
CA ARG A 363 -17.50 -1.58 -11.29
C ARG A 363 -18.55 -2.60 -11.73
N GLU A 364 -19.78 -2.16 -11.95
CA GLU A 364 -20.87 -3.02 -12.40
C GLU A 364 -20.61 -3.58 -13.80
N LEU A 365 -20.12 -2.76 -14.73
CA LEU A 365 -19.76 -3.18 -16.09
C LEU A 365 -18.62 -4.19 -16.10
N ILE A 366 -17.54 -3.94 -15.34
CA ILE A 366 -16.42 -4.90 -15.22
C ILE A 366 -16.90 -6.20 -14.59
N ALA A 367 -17.72 -6.14 -13.54
CA ALA A 367 -18.26 -7.32 -12.87
C ALA A 367 -19.15 -8.15 -13.79
N ALA A 368 -20.00 -7.49 -14.60
CA ALA A 368 -20.88 -8.15 -15.55
C ALA A 368 -20.08 -8.84 -16.65
N ALA A 369 -19.16 -8.12 -17.30
CA ALA A 369 -18.40 -8.66 -18.42
C ALA A 369 -17.50 -9.83 -18.01
N LEU A 370 -16.78 -9.72 -16.88
CA LEU A 370 -15.99 -10.83 -16.33
C LEU A 370 -16.88 -11.98 -15.82
N GLY A 371 -18.10 -11.69 -15.37
CA GLY A 371 -19.05 -12.69 -14.89
C GLY A 371 -19.65 -13.55 -16.00
N GLU A 372 -19.71 -13.03 -17.23
CA GLU A 372 -20.23 -13.71 -18.42
C GLU A 372 -19.15 -14.46 -19.21
N ALA A 373 -17.88 -14.30 -18.86
CA ALA A 373 -16.77 -14.99 -19.51
C ALA A 373 -16.87 -16.52 -19.35
N GLU A 374 -16.61 -17.26 -20.43
CA GLU A 374 -16.57 -18.72 -20.44
C GLU A 374 -15.14 -19.19 -20.78
N PHE A 375 -14.59 -20.05 -19.92
CA PHE A 375 -13.24 -20.59 -20.05
C PHE A 375 -13.27 -22.04 -20.55
N PRO A 376 -12.17 -22.55 -21.14
CA PRO A 376 -12.05 -23.97 -21.42
C PRO A 376 -12.13 -24.79 -20.12
N PRO A 377 -12.70 -26.01 -20.14
CA PRO A 377 -12.66 -26.92 -19.01
C PRO A 377 -11.22 -27.26 -18.62
N ALA A 378 -10.94 -27.32 -17.32
CA ALA A 378 -9.62 -27.60 -16.78
C ALA A 378 -9.65 -28.76 -15.77
N SER A 379 -8.47 -29.26 -15.40
CA SER A 379 -8.35 -30.36 -14.43
C SER A 379 -8.86 -29.99 -13.03
N GLU A 380 -8.84 -28.70 -12.69
CA GLU A 380 -9.30 -28.17 -11.42
C GLU A 380 -9.82 -26.73 -11.56
N ALA A 381 -10.45 -26.22 -10.52
CA ALA A 381 -10.91 -24.83 -10.47
C ALA A 381 -9.70 -23.86 -10.52
N SER A 382 -9.94 -22.67 -11.07
CA SER A 382 -8.92 -21.63 -11.21
C SER A 382 -9.33 -20.36 -10.49
N THR A 383 -8.35 -19.54 -10.12
CA THR A 383 -8.56 -18.21 -9.57
C THR A 383 -7.60 -17.25 -10.21
N PHE A 384 -8.15 -16.22 -10.84
CA PHE A 384 -7.39 -15.12 -11.44
C PHE A 384 -7.40 -13.92 -10.50
N THR A 385 -6.29 -13.19 -10.47
CA THR A 385 -6.20 -11.88 -9.82
C THR A 385 -5.76 -10.87 -10.88
N LEU A 386 -6.62 -9.88 -11.15
CA LEU A 386 -6.47 -8.89 -12.20
C LEU A 386 -6.26 -7.52 -11.56
N PRO A 387 -5.09 -6.89 -11.74
CA PRO A 387 -4.88 -5.52 -11.34
C PRO A 387 -5.26 -4.55 -12.47
N LEU A 388 -6.23 -3.68 -12.19
CA LEU A 388 -6.71 -2.69 -13.14
C LEU A 388 -6.34 -1.30 -12.62
N ALA A 389 -5.45 -0.61 -13.33
CA ALA A 389 -5.06 0.77 -13.04
C ALA A 389 -5.77 1.72 -14.01
N PHE A 390 -6.23 2.84 -13.48
CA PHE A 390 -6.93 3.88 -14.21
C PHE A 390 -6.25 5.23 -13.90
N ASP A 391 -5.86 5.95 -14.95
CA ASP A 391 -5.11 7.21 -14.86
C ASP A 391 -5.98 8.44 -15.16
#